data_AF-A0A553Q4I6-F1
#
_entry.id   AF-A0A553Q4I6-F1
#
_cell.length_a   1.000
_cell.length_b   1.000
_cell.length_c   1.000
_cell.angle_alpha   90.00
_cell.angle_beta   90.00
_cell.angle_gamma   90.00
#
_symmetry.space_group_name_H-M   'P 1'
#
loop_
_entity.id
_entity.type
_entity.pdbx_description
1 polymer ?
#
loop_
_entity_poly.entity_id
_entity_poly.type
_entity_poly.pdbx_seq_one_letter_code
_entity_poly.pdbx_strand_id
1 'polypeptide(L)'
;MSMVLFASVVRVTDGLPLSASTDYEQDKGLQETKKQLKILSKKLSQFPDRCSLRSGLYNINFTSSLGVGYLMVCTENYPSVLAFSFLDELQREFIVTYDTKRINSALRPFSFIEFDNFIRKTKLRYNSPRSLSTKINLADMQTEIKLRPPYQLSAEEIGSINGFSQHNQTKYKGIAPNQTLEAITLSGIIACVLSVLCGALNLLRGVHTIESVLQNGDEDFNFVIAFFLGTAACLYQCYLFAYFSVWRNVKSFAAFALICLCNMYLYELRNIWQILFHVTVGAFVTLQIHLRPAQGKAPDYNV
;
A
#
# COMPACT_ATOMS: atom_id res chain seq x y z
N MET A 1 31.20 23.00 -6.37
CA MET A 1 30.68 22.58 -7.70
C MET A 1 29.31 21.98 -7.51
N SER A 2 28.36 22.27 -8.42
CA SER A 2 27.00 21.72 -8.38
C SER A 2 27.01 20.23 -8.74
N MET A 3 26.67 19.34 -7.80
CA MET A 3 26.66 17.89 -8.05
C MET A 3 25.60 17.12 -7.26
N VAL A 4 25.19 15.99 -7.83
CA VAL A 4 24.48 14.90 -7.15
C VAL A 4 25.51 14.10 -6.34
N LEU A 5 25.22 13.89 -5.06
CA LEU A 5 26.12 13.25 -4.09
C LEU A 5 25.66 11.84 -3.73
N PHE A 6 24.35 11.64 -3.60
CA PHE A 6 23.77 10.36 -3.20
C PHE A 6 22.39 10.19 -3.82
N ALA A 7 22.00 8.95 -4.09
CA ALA A 7 20.64 8.62 -4.48
C ALA A 7 20.19 7.30 -3.86
N SER A 8 18.89 7.19 -3.59
CA SER A 8 18.27 6.04 -2.94
C SER A 8 16.89 5.79 -3.51
N VAL A 9 16.54 4.52 -3.67
CA VAL A 9 15.22 4.03 -4.04
C VAL A 9 14.67 3.28 -2.84
N VAL A 10 13.48 3.65 -2.38
CA VAL A 10 12.87 3.10 -1.17
C VAL A 10 11.40 2.75 -1.41
N ARG A 11 10.85 1.85 -0.61
CA ARG A 11 9.41 1.61 -0.60
C ARG A 11 8.71 2.65 0.27
N VAL A 12 7.65 3.27 -0.25
CA VAL A 12 6.95 4.40 0.41
C VAL A 12 6.21 3.97 1.67
N THR A 13 5.73 2.71 1.74
CA THR A 13 4.89 2.24 2.83
C THR A 13 5.60 2.18 4.18
N ASP A 14 6.88 1.83 4.18
CA ASP A 14 7.67 1.55 5.38
C ASP A 14 9.08 2.17 5.35
N GLY A 15 9.45 2.81 4.24
CA GLY A 15 10.79 3.35 4.02
C GLY A 15 11.85 2.28 3.82
N LEU A 16 11.47 1.04 3.45
CA LEU A 16 12.43 -0.04 3.20
C LEU A 16 13.38 0.35 2.07
N PRO A 17 14.72 0.36 2.28
CA PRO A 17 15.66 0.62 1.20
C PRO A 17 15.60 -0.49 0.16
N LEU A 18 15.39 -0.14 -1.11
CA LEU A 18 15.35 -1.08 -2.23
C LEU A 18 16.68 -1.12 -2.96
N SER A 19 17.28 0.05 -3.20
CA SER A 19 18.60 0.23 -3.79
C SER A 19 19.16 1.61 -3.42
N ALA A 20 20.46 1.81 -3.45
CA ALA A 20 21.08 3.11 -3.22
C ALA A 20 22.48 3.18 -3.83
N SER A 21 22.98 4.40 -4.07
CA SER A 21 24.35 4.60 -4.54
C SER A 21 25.37 4.30 -3.45
N THR A 22 26.36 3.48 -3.77
CA THR A 22 27.46 3.12 -2.86
C THR A 22 28.66 4.06 -3.04
N ASP A 23 28.54 5.28 -2.51
CA ASP A 23 29.63 6.25 -2.53
C ASP A 23 30.26 6.41 -1.13
N TYR A 24 31.56 6.14 -1.02
CA TYR A 24 32.32 6.42 0.18
C TYR A 24 32.67 7.91 0.25
N GLU A 25 31.97 8.65 1.10
CA GLU A 25 32.24 10.07 1.35
C GLU A 25 32.43 10.34 2.83
N GLN A 26 33.55 11.00 3.16
CA GLN A 26 33.96 11.32 4.53
C GLN A 26 33.35 12.62 5.07
N ASP A 27 32.61 13.38 4.26
CA ASP A 27 32.03 14.63 4.72
C ASP A 27 30.94 14.39 5.78
N LYS A 28 31.17 14.94 6.97
CA LYS A 28 30.26 14.83 8.12
C LYS A 28 28.89 15.45 7.82
N GLY A 29 28.87 16.57 7.09
CA GLY A 29 27.62 17.23 6.71
C GLY A 29 26.74 16.34 5.85
N LEU A 30 27.31 15.73 4.81
CA LEU A 30 26.62 14.80 3.93
C LEU A 30 26.13 13.57 4.69
N GLN A 31 26.91 13.04 5.64
CA GLN A 31 26.48 11.91 6.46
C GLN A 31 25.26 12.26 7.31
N GLU A 32 25.20 13.47 7.87
CA GLU A 32 24.03 13.94 8.61
C GLU A 32 22.80 14.12 7.69
N THR A 33 22.98 14.70 6.50
CA THR A 33 21.91 14.79 5.51
C THR A 33 21.42 13.41 5.05
N LYS A 34 22.29 12.41 4.92
CA LYS A 34 21.90 11.01 4.65
C LYS A 34 21.08 10.41 5.79
N LYS A 35 21.36 10.75 7.06
CA LYS A 35 20.52 10.34 8.20
C LYS A 35 19.15 11.00 8.12
N GLN A 36 19.08 12.29 7.81
CA GLN A 36 17.81 12.99 7.59
C GLN A 36 17.01 12.36 6.44
N LEU A 37 17.66 12.03 5.33
CA LEU A 37 17.05 11.30 4.21
C LEU A 37 16.44 9.97 4.66
N LYS A 38 17.13 9.22 5.53
CA LYS A 38 16.63 7.95 6.08
C LYS A 38 15.45 8.12 7.04
N ILE A 39 15.37 9.24 7.76
CA ILE A 39 14.20 9.56 8.58
C ILE A 39 13.02 9.92 7.67
N LEU A 40 13.28 10.77 6.67
CA LEU A 40 12.33 11.20 5.66
C LEU A 40 11.77 10.02 4.86
N SER A 41 12.59 9.04 4.51
CA SER A 41 12.18 7.86 3.74
C SER A 41 11.08 7.05 4.41
N LYS A 42 11.01 7.07 5.75
CA LYS A 42 9.95 6.40 6.53
C LYS A 42 8.63 7.18 6.59
N LYS A 43 8.66 8.46 6.23
CA LYS A 43 7.51 9.38 6.29
C LYS A 43 7.00 9.78 4.90
N LEU A 44 7.54 9.21 3.82
CA LEU A 44 7.19 9.61 2.44
C LEU A 44 5.70 9.56 2.14
N SER A 45 4.97 8.61 2.73
CA SER A 45 3.51 8.49 2.57
C SER A 45 2.71 9.68 3.13
N GLN A 46 3.33 10.55 3.92
CA GLN A 46 2.72 11.73 4.53
C GLN A 46 2.91 13.00 3.69
N PHE A 47 3.74 12.95 2.64
CA PHE A 47 4.12 14.10 1.84
C PHE A 47 3.60 13.98 0.39
N PRO A 48 3.55 15.09 -0.36
CA PRO A 48 3.29 15.05 -1.79
C PRO A 48 4.29 14.17 -2.57
N ASP A 49 3.91 13.86 -3.80
CA ASP A 49 4.71 13.07 -4.74
C ASP A 49 6.00 13.76 -5.21
N ARG A 50 6.17 15.07 -4.96
CA ARG A 50 7.36 15.84 -5.32
C ARG A 50 7.68 16.86 -4.24
N CYS A 51 8.84 16.70 -3.61
CA CYS A 51 9.28 17.58 -2.54
C CYS A 51 10.78 17.89 -2.61
N SER A 52 11.13 19.02 -2.01
CA SER A 52 12.50 19.46 -1.77
C SER A 52 12.66 19.88 -0.32
N LEU A 53 13.77 19.49 0.31
CA LEU A 53 14.18 19.91 1.64
C LEU A 53 15.56 20.55 1.53
N ARG A 54 15.70 21.74 2.11
CA ARG A 54 17.01 22.38 2.26
C ARG A 54 17.64 21.97 3.60
N SER A 55 18.87 21.47 3.55
CA SER A 55 19.63 20.97 4.69
C SER A 55 21.04 21.60 4.69
N GLY A 56 21.12 22.90 4.97
CA GLY A 56 22.39 23.63 4.97
C GLY A 56 23.01 23.65 3.57
N LEU A 57 24.24 23.14 3.44
CA LEU A 57 25.01 23.07 2.18
C LEU A 57 24.48 22.01 1.19
N TYR A 58 23.47 21.25 1.59
CA TYR A 58 22.89 20.15 0.83
C TYR A 58 21.38 20.30 0.70
N ASN A 59 20.84 19.79 -0.40
CA ASN A 59 19.41 19.66 -0.62
C ASN A 59 19.05 18.19 -0.74
N ILE A 60 17.93 17.80 -0.15
CA ILE A 60 17.28 16.51 -0.38
C ILE A 60 16.11 16.77 -1.33
N ASN A 61 16.08 16.09 -2.47
CA ASN A 61 14.95 16.11 -3.39
C ASN A 61 14.38 14.71 -3.51
N PHE A 62 13.06 14.58 -3.56
CA PHE A 62 12.46 13.29 -3.84
C PHE A 62 11.20 13.38 -4.68
N THR A 63 10.94 12.28 -5.37
CA THR A 63 9.67 11.99 -6.02
C THR A 63 9.13 10.66 -5.54
N SER A 64 7.81 10.48 -5.52
CA SER A 64 7.19 9.19 -5.20
C SER A 64 6.11 8.81 -6.19
N SER A 65 6.14 7.56 -6.65
CA SER A 65 5.19 7.02 -7.61
C SER A 65 5.11 5.50 -7.48
N LEU A 66 3.93 4.93 -7.72
CA LEU A 66 3.68 3.47 -7.66
C LEU A 66 4.09 2.80 -6.33
N GLY A 67 4.08 3.52 -5.21
CA GLY A 67 4.52 3.01 -3.91
C GLY A 67 6.03 2.95 -3.73
N VAL A 68 6.80 3.54 -4.65
CA VAL A 68 8.26 3.66 -4.63
C VAL A 68 8.65 5.14 -4.53
N GLY A 69 9.61 5.44 -3.67
CA GLY A 69 10.20 6.76 -3.50
C GLY A 69 11.61 6.80 -4.06
N TYR A 70 11.90 7.83 -4.84
CA TYR A 70 13.20 8.12 -5.43
C TYR A 70 13.75 9.37 -4.76
N LEU A 71 14.84 9.22 -4.03
CA LEU A 71 15.43 10.30 -3.24
C LEU A 71 16.85 10.57 -3.73
N MET A 72 17.25 11.83 -3.69
CA MET A 72 18.62 12.24 -3.95
C MET A 72 19.09 13.30 -2.95
N VAL A 73 20.40 13.32 -2.72
CA VAL A 73 21.10 14.41 -2.05
C VAL A 73 22.00 15.08 -3.07
N CYS A 74 21.95 16.40 -3.14
CA CYS A 74 22.81 17.22 -3.97
C CYS A 74 23.32 18.44 -3.21
N THR A 75 24.31 19.13 -3.76
CA THR A 75 24.77 20.44 -3.24
C THR A 75 23.65 21.48 -3.32
N GLU A 76 23.70 22.51 -2.45
CA GLU A 76 22.66 23.55 -2.36
C GLU A 76 22.35 24.23 -3.72
N ASN A 77 23.38 24.41 -4.55
CA ASN A 77 23.32 25.13 -5.82
C ASN A 77 22.94 24.23 -7.01
N TYR A 78 22.52 22.99 -6.76
CA TYR A 78 22.11 22.08 -7.83
C TYR A 78 20.76 22.50 -8.43
N PRO A 79 20.66 22.71 -9.76
CA PRO A 79 19.44 23.17 -10.38
C PRO A 79 18.27 22.20 -10.15
N SER A 80 17.12 22.72 -9.69
CA SER A 80 15.93 21.91 -9.41
C SER A 80 15.46 21.12 -10.64
N VAL A 81 15.54 21.71 -11.84
CA VAL A 81 15.21 21.03 -13.10
C VAL A 81 16.06 19.78 -13.31
N LEU A 82 17.36 19.86 -13.02
CA LEU A 82 18.25 18.72 -13.13
C LEU A 82 17.98 17.68 -12.05
N ALA A 83 17.65 18.12 -10.83
CA ALA A 83 17.34 17.20 -9.73
C ALA A 83 16.12 16.33 -10.06
N PHE A 84 15.03 16.95 -10.51
CA PHE A 84 13.82 16.20 -10.82
C PHE A 84 13.90 15.43 -12.13
N SER A 85 14.67 15.91 -13.12
CA SER A 85 15.01 15.12 -14.31
C SER A 85 15.80 13.86 -13.95
N PHE A 86 16.78 13.96 -13.03
CA PHE A 86 17.54 12.82 -12.54
C PHE A 86 16.62 11.79 -11.87
N LEU A 87 15.73 12.25 -10.98
CA LEU A 87 14.78 11.38 -10.28
C LEU A 87 13.77 10.71 -11.22
N ASP A 88 13.27 11.44 -12.23
CA ASP A 88 12.36 10.89 -13.24
C ASP A 88 13.03 9.79 -14.07
N GLU A 89 14.31 9.96 -14.42
CA GLU A 89 15.05 8.91 -15.13
C GLU A 89 15.25 7.66 -14.27
N LEU A 90 15.57 7.82 -12.97
CA LEU A 90 15.61 6.68 -12.04
C LEU A 90 14.25 5.98 -11.94
N GLN A 91 13.16 6.77 -11.87
CA GLN A 91 11.81 6.25 -11.77
C GLN A 91 11.44 5.41 -13.00
N ARG A 92 11.66 5.95 -14.21
CA ARG A 92 11.34 5.26 -15.46
C ARG A 92 12.08 3.93 -15.56
N GLU A 93 13.39 3.94 -15.33
CA GLU A 93 14.19 2.72 -15.44
C GLU A 93 13.77 1.69 -14.37
N PHE A 94 13.55 2.10 -13.12
CA PHE A 94 13.20 1.19 -12.05
C PHE A 94 11.85 0.50 -12.28
N ILE A 95 10.85 1.26 -12.75
CA ILE A 95 9.51 0.73 -13.08
C ILE A 95 9.59 -0.25 -14.25
N VAL A 96 10.43 0.01 -15.26
CA VAL A 96 10.61 -0.89 -16.41
C VAL A 96 11.37 -2.16 -16.01
N THR A 97 12.35 -2.04 -15.12
CA THR A 97 13.25 -3.15 -14.76
C THR A 97 12.62 -4.12 -13.76
N TYR A 98 11.81 -3.64 -12.81
CA TYR A 98 11.34 -4.44 -11.68
C TYR A 98 9.82 -4.48 -11.55
N ASP A 99 9.30 -5.70 -11.40
CA ASP A 99 7.87 -5.93 -11.20
C ASP A 99 7.36 -5.40 -9.85
N THR A 100 6.19 -4.76 -9.88
CA THR A 100 5.55 -4.14 -8.70
C THR A 100 5.22 -5.16 -7.60
N LYS A 101 4.83 -6.39 -7.93
CA LYS A 101 4.55 -7.42 -6.90
C LYS A 101 5.82 -7.82 -6.18
N ARG A 102 6.92 -7.98 -6.92
CA ARG A 102 8.24 -8.28 -6.32
C ARG A 102 8.68 -7.17 -5.37
N ILE A 103 8.52 -5.90 -5.75
CA ILE A 103 8.83 -4.74 -4.90
C ILE A 103 7.98 -4.76 -3.60
N ASN A 104 6.68 -5.00 -3.72
CA ASN A 104 5.77 -5.04 -2.58
C ASN A 104 6.03 -6.24 -1.64
N SER A 105 6.52 -7.36 -2.17
CA SER A 105 6.87 -8.55 -1.40
C SER A 105 8.26 -8.52 -0.74
N ALA A 106 9.09 -7.53 -1.07
CA ALA A 106 10.45 -7.45 -0.55
C ALA A 106 10.46 -7.25 0.97
N LEU A 107 11.27 -8.06 1.67
CA LEU A 107 11.44 -7.99 3.13
C LEU A 107 12.85 -7.55 3.55
N ARG A 108 13.85 -7.81 2.70
CA ARG A 108 15.25 -7.51 3.00
C ARG A 108 15.63 -6.11 2.48
N PRO A 109 16.34 -5.29 3.27
CA PRO A 109 16.94 -4.07 2.77
C PRO A 109 17.85 -4.37 1.57
N PHE A 110 17.84 -3.48 0.58
CA PHE A 110 18.63 -3.56 -0.64
C PHE A 110 18.36 -4.81 -1.49
N SER A 111 17.12 -5.30 -1.49
CA SER A 111 16.70 -6.45 -2.33
C SER A 111 16.90 -6.24 -3.85
N PHE A 112 17.15 -5.00 -4.29
CA PHE A 112 17.37 -4.59 -5.67
C PHE A 112 18.72 -3.87 -5.84
N ILE A 113 19.75 -4.34 -5.12
CA ILE A 113 21.09 -3.73 -5.12
C ILE A 113 21.72 -3.61 -6.52
N GLU A 114 21.38 -4.48 -7.45
CA GLU A 114 21.88 -4.44 -8.84
C GLU A 114 21.58 -3.11 -9.55
N PHE A 115 20.50 -2.44 -9.15
CA PHE A 115 20.11 -1.13 -9.68
C PHE A 115 21.12 0.00 -9.34
N ASP A 116 22.01 -0.19 -8.36
CA ASP A 116 23.10 0.74 -8.05
C ASP A 116 23.96 1.04 -9.30
N ASN A 117 24.16 0.04 -10.16
CA ASN A 117 24.89 0.24 -11.41
C ASN A 117 24.24 1.28 -12.33
N PHE A 118 22.91 1.31 -12.40
CA PHE A 118 22.18 2.33 -13.15
C PHE A 118 22.27 3.68 -12.45
N ILE A 119 22.01 3.73 -11.14
CA ILE A 119 22.10 4.95 -10.33
C ILE A 119 23.46 5.64 -10.53
N ARG A 120 24.55 4.88 -10.41
CA ARG A 120 25.92 5.38 -10.55
C ARG A 120 26.22 5.92 -11.95
N LYS A 121 25.81 5.21 -13.01
CA LYS A 121 25.96 5.68 -14.40
C LYS A 121 25.19 6.97 -14.65
N THR A 122 23.96 7.04 -14.17
CA THR A 122 23.09 8.22 -14.28
C THR A 122 23.66 9.39 -13.48
N LYS A 123 24.09 9.17 -12.23
CA LYS A 123 24.76 10.19 -11.39
C LYS A 123 25.98 10.79 -12.08
N LEU A 124 26.87 9.96 -12.65
CA LEU A 124 28.05 10.40 -13.38
C LEU A 124 27.70 11.29 -14.57
N ARG A 125 26.64 10.94 -15.31
CA ARG A 125 26.16 11.75 -16.44
C ARG A 125 25.59 13.10 -15.98
N TYR A 126 24.77 13.13 -14.94
CA TYR A 126 24.18 14.35 -14.38
C TYR A 126 25.19 15.28 -13.68
N ASN A 127 26.35 14.75 -13.28
CA ASN A 127 27.46 15.54 -12.76
C ASN A 127 28.42 16.03 -13.86
N SER A 128 28.21 15.63 -15.12
CA SER A 128 29.07 15.96 -16.26
C SER A 128 28.30 16.80 -17.30
N PRO A 129 28.42 18.15 -17.29
CA PRO A 129 27.65 19.03 -18.18
C PRO A 129 27.76 18.68 -19.68
N ARG A 130 28.95 18.23 -20.13
CA ARG A 130 29.20 17.83 -21.52
C ARG A 130 28.43 16.57 -21.95
N SER A 131 28.20 15.65 -21.04
CA SER A 131 27.50 14.38 -21.32
C SER A 131 25.98 14.52 -21.25
N LEU A 132 25.49 15.63 -20.67
CA LEU A 132 24.09 15.88 -20.40
C LEU A 132 23.35 16.51 -21.59
N SER A 133 24.01 17.42 -22.30
CA SER A 133 23.43 18.23 -23.38
C SER A 133 22.92 17.43 -24.58
N THR A 134 23.37 16.18 -24.74
CA THR A 134 23.03 15.33 -25.89
C THR A 134 21.81 14.43 -25.67
N LYS A 135 21.25 14.35 -24.44
CA LYS A 135 20.25 13.32 -24.09
C LYS A 135 19.03 13.76 -23.29
N ILE A 136 18.96 15.01 -22.81
CA ILE A 136 17.85 15.45 -21.94
C ILE A 136 16.98 16.50 -22.62
N ASN A 137 15.68 16.23 -22.73
CA ASN A 137 14.68 17.25 -23.03
C ASN A 137 14.37 18.05 -21.74
N LEU A 138 15.16 19.10 -21.50
CA LEU A 138 15.02 19.96 -20.33
C LEU A 138 13.78 20.85 -20.38
N ALA A 139 13.23 21.12 -21.58
CA ALA A 139 12.14 22.06 -21.79
C ALA A 139 10.83 21.55 -21.15
N ASP A 140 10.54 20.26 -21.31
CA ASP A 140 9.35 19.63 -20.74
C ASP A 140 9.43 19.67 -19.20
N MET A 141 10.57 19.25 -18.64
CA MET A 141 10.76 19.24 -17.19
C MET A 141 10.73 20.65 -16.59
N GLN A 142 11.30 21.64 -17.29
CA GLN A 142 11.24 23.04 -16.87
C GLN A 142 9.80 23.57 -16.86
N THR A 143 9.00 23.20 -17.86
CA THR A 143 7.57 23.56 -17.92
C THR A 143 6.81 22.90 -16.78
N GLU A 144 7.04 21.61 -16.55
CA GLU A 144 6.37 20.87 -15.48
C GLU A 144 6.70 21.43 -14.08
N ILE A 145 7.96 21.79 -13.82
CA ILE A 145 8.35 22.40 -12.53
C ILE A 145 7.75 23.79 -12.35
N LYS A 146 7.59 24.57 -13.44
CA LYS A 146 6.89 25.87 -13.37
C LYS A 146 5.41 25.69 -13.05
N LEU A 147 4.77 24.67 -13.63
CA LEU A 147 3.35 24.39 -13.40
C LEU A 147 3.09 23.74 -12.03
N ARG A 148 3.99 22.85 -11.60
CA ARG A 148 3.92 22.10 -10.33
C ARG A 148 5.28 22.14 -9.63
N PRO A 149 5.58 23.22 -8.90
CA PRO A 149 6.82 23.33 -8.14
C PRO A 149 6.87 22.27 -7.03
N PRO A 150 8.09 21.82 -6.66
CA PRO A 150 8.25 20.88 -5.55
C PRO A 150 7.78 21.50 -4.22
N TYR A 151 7.04 20.72 -3.43
CA TYR A 151 6.66 21.13 -2.08
C TYR A 151 7.92 21.30 -1.23
N GLN A 152 8.09 22.47 -0.62
CA GLN A 152 9.25 22.77 0.22
C GLN A 152 8.99 22.27 1.63
N LEU A 153 9.77 21.29 2.07
CA LEU A 153 9.72 20.76 3.42
C LEU A 153 10.51 21.64 4.38
N SER A 154 10.00 21.79 5.59
CA SER A 154 10.72 22.43 6.68
C SER A 154 11.41 21.39 7.58
N ALA A 155 12.42 21.82 8.34
CA ALA A 155 13.13 20.93 9.25
C ALA A 155 12.22 20.44 10.41
N GLU A 156 11.20 21.21 10.79
CA GLU A 156 10.25 20.85 11.85
C GLU A 156 9.37 19.65 11.44
N GLU A 157 8.96 19.56 10.17
CA GLU A 157 8.13 18.46 9.65
C GLU A 157 8.84 17.08 9.75
N ILE A 158 10.18 17.09 9.76
CA ILE A 158 11.01 15.89 9.91
C ILE A 158 11.14 15.52 11.39
N GLY A 159 11.27 16.52 12.27
CA GLY A 159 11.64 16.41 13.68
C GLY A 159 10.54 15.97 14.66
N SER A 160 9.26 16.01 14.28
CA SER A 160 8.18 15.46 15.11
C SER A 160 8.30 13.93 15.22
N ILE A 161 9.08 13.48 16.21
CA ILE A 161 9.34 12.06 16.54
C ILE A 161 8.92 11.73 17.99
N ASN A 162 8.64 12.71 18.86
CA ASN A 162 8.41 12.45 20.29
C ASN A 162 7.07 12.94 20.88
N GLY A 163 6.06 13.27 20.08
CA GLY A 163 4.78 13.68 20.66
C GLY A 163 3.62 13.54 19.68
N PHE A 164 2.55 12.91 20.18
CA PHE A 164 1.22 12.92 19.58
C PHE A 164 0.92 14.31 18.99
N SER A 165 1.02 14.41 17.67
CA SER A 165 0.60 15.59 16.93
C SER A 165 -0.47 15.09 15.97
N GLN A 166 -1.74 15.18 16.39
CA GLN A 166 -2.86 15.19 15.47
C GLN A 166 -2.70 16.43 14.59
N HIS A 167 -2.01 16.29 13.45
CA HIS A 167 -2.17 17.25 12.37
C HIS A 167 -3.05 16.60 11.31
N ASN A 168 -4.12 17.30 10.94
CA ASN A 168 -5.13 16.87 9.98
C ASN A 168 -4.43 16.35 8.71
N GLN A 169 -4.52 15.05 8.50
CA GLN A 169 -4.01 14.40 7.30
C GLN A 169 -4.73 14.97 6.08
N THR A 170 -4.10 15.94 5.40
CA THR A 170 -4.38 16.19 3.99
C THR A 170 -3.81 15.00 3.23
N LYS A 171 -4.62 13.95 3.14
CA LYS A 171 -4.35 12.70 2.44
C LYS A 171 -4.16 13.01 0.96
N TYR A 172 -2.94 13.38 0.55
CA TYR A 172 -2.61 13.53 -0.87
C TYR A 172 -2.76 12.16 -1.53
N LYS A 173 -3.80 12.01 -2.37
CA LYS A 173 -3.97 10.85 -3.25
C LYS A 173 -2.87 10.90 -4.31
N GLY A 174 -1.79 10.14 -4.09
CA GLY A 174 -0.78 9.87 -5.12
C GLY A 174 -1.39 9.16 -6.35
N ILE A 175 -0.78 9.37 -7.51
CA ILE A 175 -1.25 8.95 -8.86
C ILE A 175 -1.03 7.43 -9.12
N ALA A 176 -0.89 6.61 -8.07
CA ALA A 176 -0.53 5.21 -8.18
C ALA A 176 -1.71 4.26 -7.89
N PRO A 177 -2.09 3.35 -8.81
CA PRO A 177 -3.15 2.39 -8.57
C PRO A 177 -2.61 1.18 -7.79
N ASN A 178 -2.23 1.39 -6.52
CA ASN A 178 -2.31 0.29 -5.57
C ASN A 178 -3.76 0.30 -5.08
N GLN A 179 -4.60 -0.58 -5.63
CA GLN A 179 -6.00 -0.73 -5.23
C GLN A 179 -6.06 -1.31 -3.81
N THR A 180 -5.75 -0.49 -2.83
CA THR A 180 -5.86 -0.82 -1.42
C THR A 180 -7.28 -0.52 -0.97
N LEU A 181 -7.89 -1.46 -0.25
CA LEU A 181 -9.19 -1.25 0.35
C LEU A 181 -9.06 -0.15 1.43
N GLU A 182 -10.04 0.75 1.49
CA GLU A 182 -10.06 1.83 2.48
C GLU A 182 -9.94 1.29 3.92
N ALA A 183 -9.35 2.06 4.85
CA ALA A 183 -9.15 1.63 6.23
C ALA A 183 -10.46 1.06 6.83
N ILE A 184 -10.32 -0.02 7.61
CA ILE A 184 -11.47 -0.72 8.20
C ILE A 184 -12.23 0.25 9.12
N THR A 185 -13.50 0.48 8.83
CA THR A 185 -14.39 1.28 9.69
C THR A 185 -14.76 0.50 10.95
N LEU A 186 -15.09 1.18 12.05
CA LEU A 186 -15.54 0.55 13.30
C LEU A 186 -16.75 -0.40 13.06
N SER A 187 -17.64 -0.01 12.15
CA SER A 187 -18.76 -0.84 11.71
C SER A 187 -18.30 -2.13 11.00
N GLY A 188 -17.23 -2.06 10.21
CA GLY A 188 -16.59 -3.22 9.59
C GLY A 188 -15.92 -4.17 10.58
N ILE A 189 -15.33 -3.65 11.66
CA ILE A 189 -14.77 -4.48 12.75
C ILE A 189 -15.89 -5.28 13.41
N ILE A 190 -17.00 -4.61 13.74
CA ILE A 190 -18.19 -5.25 14.33
C ILE A 190 -18.72 -6.34 13.40
N ALA A 191 -18.82 -6.06 12.09
CA ALA A 191 -19.27 -7.05 11.10
C ALA A 191 -18.37 -8.29 11.06
N CYS A 192 -17.04 -8.12 11.06
CA CYS A 192 -16.08 -9.22 11.11
C CYS A 192 -16.21 -10.05 12.39
N VAL A 193 -16.32 -9.40 13.56
CA VAL A 193 -16.46 -10.09 14.84
C VAL A 193 -17.74 -10.92 14.88
N LEU A 194 -18.87 -10.35 14.45
CA LEU A 194 -20.15 -11.06 14.39
C LEU A 194 -20.12 -12.25 13.40
N SER A 195 -19.45 -12.09 12.25
CA SER A 195 -19.30 -13.16 11.27
C SER A 195 -18.42 -14.31 11.76
N VAL A 196 -17.31 -14.00 12.45
CA VAL A 196 -16.46 -15.01 13.10
C VAL A 196 -17.24 -15.76 14.18
N LEU A 197 -18.03 -15.05 14.99
CA LEU A 197 -18.90 -15.66 15.99
C LEU A 197 -19.93 -16.60 15.33
N CYS A 198 -20.55 -16.19 14.21
CA CYS A 198 -21.45 -17.05 13.45
C CYS A 198 -20.76 -18.32 12.94
N GLY A 199 -19.54 -18.21 12.42
CA GLY A 199 -18.73 -19.34 12.00
C GLY A 199 -18.42 -20.30 13.16
N ALA A 200 -18.05 -19.76 14.33
CA ALA A 200 -17.78 -20.55 15.53
C ALA A 200 -19.02 -21.32 16.03
N LEU A 201 -20.19 -20.68 16.05
CA LEU A 201 -21.45 -21.33 16.44
C LEU A 201 -21.86 -22.43 15.46
N ASN A 202 -21.69 -22.21 14.15
CA ASN A 202 -21.93 -23.23 13.13
C ASN A 202 -20.98 -24.43 13.31
N LEU A 203 -19.70 -24.16 13.56
CA LEU A 203 -18.68 -25.19 13.78
C LEU A 203 -18.98 -26.02 15.03
N LEU A 204 -19.31 -25.37 16.16
CA LEU A 204 -19.64 -26.06 17.40
C LEU A 204 -20.82 -27.02 17.23
N ARG A 205 -21.88 -26.57 16.54
CA ARG A 205 -23.03 -27.42 16.23
C ARG A 205 -22.71 -28.52 15.22
N GLY A 206 -21.90 -28.23 14.21
CA GLY A 206 -21.42 -29.24 13.27
C GLY A 206 -20.67 -30.36 13.97
N VAL A 207 -19.77 -30.03 14.91
CA VAL A 207 -19.03 -31.00 15.71
C VAL A 207 -19.96 -31.82 16.62
N HIS A 208 -20.91 -31.18 17.28
CA HIS A 208 -21.90 -31.91 18.10
C HIS A 208 -22.79 -32.83 17.26
N THR A 209 -23.10 -32.44 16.02
CA THR A 209 -23.87 -33.28 15.09
C THR A 209 -23.04 -34.44 14.55
N ILE A 210 -21.71 -34.27 14.40
CA ILE A 210 -20.81 -35.40 14.07
C ILE A 210 -20.84 -36.46 15.17
N GLU A 211 -20.84 -36.02 16.43
CA GLU A 211 -20.93 -36.94 17.57
C GLU A 211 -22.24 -37.75 17.57
N SER A 212 -23.36 -37.13 17.17
CA SER A 212 -24.65 -37.84 17.02
C SER A 212 -24.68 -38.77 15.80
N VAL A 213 -24.09 -38.39 14.66
CA VAL A 213 -23.93 -39.26 13.47
C VAL A 213 -23.15 -40.53 13.82
N LEU A 214 -22.05 -40.39 14.58
CA LEU A 214 -21.22 -41.51 15.02
C LEU A 214 -21.98 -42.51 15.90
N GLN A 215 -23.02 -42.05 16.60
CA GLN A 215 -23.84 -42.88 17.49
C GLN A 215 -25.05 -43.50 16.78
N ASN A 216 -25.65 -42.80 15.80
CA ASN A 216 -26.97 -43.15 15.25
C ASN A 216 -27.00 -43.52 13.74
N GLY A 217 -25.87 -43.42 13.02
CA GLY A 217 -25.78 -43.77 11.59
C GLY A 217 -25.96 -42.60 10.61
N ASP A 218 -25.88 -42.89 9.31
CA ASP A 218 -25.59 -41.97 8.19
C ASP A 218 -26.66 -40.88 7.89
N GLU A 219 -27.83 -40.92 8.53
CA GLU A 219 -28.96 -40.01 8.21
C GLU A 219 -28.65 -38.53 8.50
N ASP A 220 -27.74 -38.25 9.44
CA ASP A 220 -27.42 -36.90 9.89
C ASP A 220 -26.23 -36.25 9.15
N PHE A 221 -25.56 -36.97 8.23
CA PHE A 221 -24.34 -36.48 7.57
C PHE A 221 -24.58 -35.22 6.72
N ASN A 222 -25.75 -35.11 6.10
CA ASN A 222 -26.11 -33.93 5.30
C ASN A 222 -26.21 -32.66 6.16
N PHE A 223 -26.65 -32.76 7.41
CA PHE A 223 -26.71 -31.63 8.33
C PHE A 223 -25.31 -31.17 8.74
N VAL A 224 -24.40 -32.13 8.97
CA VAL A 224 -22.98 -31.84 9.21
C VAL A 224 -22.41 -31.01 8.06
N ILE A 225 -22.57 -31.47 6.81
CA ILE A 225 -22.11 -30.73 5.63
C ILE A 225 -22.66 -29.30 5.62
N ALA A 226 -23.96 -29.12 5.88
CA ALA A 226 -24.60 -27.80 5.90
C ALA A 226 -24.00 -26.87 6.99
N PHE A 227 -23.65 -27.39 8.18
CA PHE A 227 -22.97 -26.61 9.22
C PHE A 227 -21.57 -26.16 8.78
N PHE A 228 -20.75 -27.07 8.23
CA PHE A 228 -19.41 -26.74 7.76
C PHE A 228 -19.42 -25.79 6.57
N LEU A 229 -20.36 -25.96 5.64
CA LEU A 229 -20.54 -25.09 4.50
C LEU A 229 -20.95 -23.67 4.94
N GLY A 230 -21.83 -23.57 5.95
CA GLY A 230 -22.17 -22.31 6.61
C GLY A 230 -20.97 -21.63 7.29
N THR A 231 -20.13 -22.40 7.99
CA THR A 231 -18.88 -21.90 8.59
C THR A 231 -17.91 -21.35 7.53
N ALA A 232 -17.68 -22.12 6.46
CA ALA A 232 -16.80 -21.72 5.37
C ALA A 232 -17.29 -20.43 4.69
N ALA A 233 -18.61 -20.30 4.47
CA ALA A 233 -19.20 -19.11 3.88
C ALA A 233 -19.00 -17.85 4.75
N CYS A 234 -19.17 -17.94 6.08
CA CYS A 234 -18.92 -16.82 7.00
C CYS A 234 -17.44 -16.38 6.98
N LEU A 235 -16.51 -17.34 7.03
CA LEU A 235 -15.07 -17.05 6.96
C LEU A 235 -14.67 -16.46 5.60
N TYR A 236 -15.29 -16.93 4.52
CA TYR A 236 -15.07 -16.41 3.19
C TYR A 236 -15.57 -14.97 3.04
N GLN A 237 -16.69 -14.60 3.65
CA GLN A 237 -17.13 -13.19 3.72
C GLN A 237 -16.12 -12.32 4.49
N CYS A 238 -15.58 -12.78 5.62
CA CYS A 238 -14.51 -12.07 6.33
C CYS A 238 -13.25 -11.91 5.47
N TYR A 239 -12.87 -12.95 4.73
CA TYR A 239 -11.74 -12.91 3.80
C TYR A 239 -11.97 -11.91 2.68
N LEU A 240 -13.15 -11.91 2.04
CA LEU A 240 -13.53 -10.95 1.00
C LEU A 240 -13.62 -9.52 1.53
N PHE A 241 -13.95 -9.35 2.81
CA PHE A 241 -13.87 -8.07 3.47
C PHE A 241 -12.41 -7.63 3.65
N ALA A 242 -11.50 -8.52 4.07
CA ALA A 242 -10.11 -8.17 4.33
C ALA A 242 -9.26 -7.96 3.05
N TYR A 243 -9.52 -8.72 1.99
CA TYR A 243 -8.66 -8.77 0.79
C TYR A 243 -9.36 -8.26 -0.47
N PHE A 244 -8.57 -7.61 -1.33
CA PHE A 244 -9.05 -7.11 -2.62
C PHE A 244 -9.31 -8.25 -3.61
N SER A 245 -10.48 -8.25 -4.25
CA SER A 245 -10.82 -9.15 -5.36
C SER A 245 -11.64 -8.39 -6.41
N VAL A 246 -11.37 -8.61 -7.69
CA VAL A 246 -12.05 -7.92 -8.81
C VAL A 246 -13.56 -8.23 -8.84
N TRP A 247 -13.96 -9.42 -8.35
CA TRP A 247 -15.34 -9.90 -8.32
C TRP A 247 -15.92 -9.90 -6.90
N ARG A 248 -15.38 -9.07 -6.00
CA ARG A 248 -15.68 -9.12 -4.56
C ARG A 248 -17.17 -9.03 -4.25
N ASN A 249 -17.91 -8.13 -4.91
CA ASN A 249 -19.34 -7.97 -4.65
C ASN A 249 -20.13 -9.22 -5.06
N VAL A 250 -19.90 -9.74 -6.27
CA VAL A 250 -20.54 -10.96 -6.77
C VAL A 250 -20.23 -12.15 -5.85
N LYS A 251 -18.97 -12.32 -5.46
CA LYS A 251 -18.52 -13.37 -4.54
C LYS A 251 -19.15 -13.23 -3.15
N SER A 252 -19.34 -12.00 -2.66
CA SER A 252 -20.00 -11.74 -1.38
C SER A 252 -21.48 -12.07 -1.41
N PHE A 253 -22.19 -11.73 -2.49
CA PHE A 253 -23.60 -12.09 -2.68
C PHE A 253 -23.78 -13.60 -2.81
N ALA A 254 -22.88 -14.28 -3.54
CA ALA A 254 -22.89 -15.74 -3.62
C ALA A 254 -22.66 -16.40 -2.25
N ALA A 255 -21.72 -15.88 -1.46
CA ALA A 255 -21.48 -16.35 -0.10
C ALA A 255 -22.69 -16.11 0.82
N PHE A 256 -23.37 -14.96 0.67
CA PHE A 256 -24.60 -14.68 1.41
C PHE A 256 -25.74 -15.63 1.04
N ALA A 257 -25.96 -15.87 -0.26
CA ALA A 257 -26.96 -16.83 -0.72
C ALA A 257 -26.68 -18.22 -0.15
N LEU A 258 -25.41 -18.64 -0.10
CA LEU A 258 -24.99 -19.89 0.52
C LEU A 258 -25.31 -19.94 2.01
N ILE A 259 -25.07 -18.86 2.76
CA ILE A 259 -25.45 -18.76 4.19
C ILE A 259 -26.96 -18.94 4.35
N CYS A 260 -27.77 -18.29 3.51
CA CYS A 260 -29.23 -18.42 3.55
C CYS A 260 -29.66 -19.86 3.25
N LEU A 261 -29.11 -20.49 2.21
CA LEU A 261 -29.44 -21.88 1.85
C LEU A 261 -29.07 -22.86 2.97
N CYS A 262 -27.88 -22.73 3.58
CA CYS A 262 -27.48 -23.57 4.71
C CYS A 262 -28.42 -23.39 5.92
N ASN A 263 -28.83 -22.16 6.22
CA ASN A 263 -29.74 -21.90 7.34
C ASN A 263 -31.17 -22.38 7.07
N MET A 264 -31.64 -22.29 5.82
CA MET A 264 -32.93 -22.84 5.39
C MET A 264 -32.92 -24.37 5.46
N TYR A 265 -31.82 -25.02 5.08
CA TYR A 265 -31.69 -26.48 5.19
C TYR A 265 -31.65 -26.94 6.65
N LEU A 266 -31.08 -26.12 7.53
CA LEU A 266 -30.98 -26.40 8.97
C LEU A 266 -32.19 -25.87 9.78
N TYR A 267 -33.33 -25.60 9.15
CA TYR A 267 -34.46 -24.96 9.82
C TYR A 267 -35.04 -25.79 10.98
N GLU A 268 -35.02 -27.12 10.87
CA GLU A 268 -35.53 -28.03 11.91
C GLU A 268 -34.60 -28.08 13.14
N LEU A 269 -33.30 -27.85 12.92
CA LEU A 269 -32.25 -27.90 13.95
C LEU A 269 -31.97 -26.52 14.60
N ARG A 270 -32.65 -25.47 14.15
CA ARG A 270 -32.40 -24.08 14.58
C ARG A 270 -33.68 -23.38 15.00
N ASN A 271 -33.60 -22.62 16.07
CA ASN A 271 -34.68 -21.69 16.43
C ASN A 271 -34.76 -20.57 15.39
N ILE A 272 -35.96 -20.06 15.11
CA ILE A 272 -36.20 -18.93 14.20
C ILE A 272 -35.32 -17.72 14.53
N TRP A 273 -35.07 -17.44 15.81
CA TRP A 273 -34.19 -16.35 16.24
C TRP A 273 -32.72 -16.57 15.86
N GLN A 274 -32.26 -17.82 15.84
CA GLN A 274 -30.89 -18.17 15.42
C GLN A 274 -30.75 -18.04 13.91
N ILE A 275 -31.74 -18.49 13.15
CA ILE A 275 -31.79 -18.32 11.69
C ILE A 275 -31.74 -16.83 11.34
N LEU A 276 -32.59 -16.03 11.97
CA LEU A 276 -32.63 -14.58 11.77
C LEU A 276 -31.29 -13.92 12.13
N PHE A 277 -30.65 -14.34 13.21
CA PHE A 277 -29.33 -13.83 13.61
C PHE A 277 -28.27 -14.09 12.52
N HIS A 278 -28.14 -15.33 12.05
CA HIS A 278 -27.15 -15.69 11.03
C HIS A 278 -27.39 -15.00 9.69
N VAL A 279 -28.66 -14.90 9.26
CA VAL A 279 -29.03 -14.20 8.02
C VAL A 279 -28.76 -12.70 8.14
N THR A 280 -29.11 -12.08 9.27
CA THR A 280 -28.89 -10.64 9.50
C THR A 280 -27.39 -10.31 9.50
N VAL A 281 -26.57 -11.12 10.16
CA VAL A 281 -25.11 -10.94 10.17
C VAL A 281 -24.53 -11.10 8.76
N GLY A 282 -24.92 -12.13 8.01
CA GLY A 282 -24.46 -12.34 6.63
C GLY A 282 -24.86 -11.21 5.67
N ALA A 283 -26.07 -10.65 5.85
CA ALA A 283 -26.55 -9.50 5.10
C ALA A 283 -25.77 -8.22 5.46
N PHE A 284 -25.54 -8.00 6.76
CA PHE A 284 -24.78 -6.86 7.26
C PHE A 284 -23.33 -6.87 6.74
N VAL A 285 -22.65 -8.01 6.77
CA VAL A 285 -21.28 -8.14 6.24
C VAL A 285 -21.26 -7.90 4.73
N THR A 286 -22.23 -8.43 3.98
CA THR A 286 -22.35 -8.19 2.53
C THR A 286 -22.58 -6.72 2.21
N LEU A 287 -23.42 -6.04 3.00
CA LEU A 287 -23.63 -4.61 2.90
C LEU A 287 -22.34 -3.83 3.15
N GLN A 288 -21.57 -4.19 4.19
CA GLN A 288 -20.27 -3.56 4.46
C GLN A 288 -19.24 -3.80 3.34
N ILE A 289 -19.23 -4.99 2.74
CA ILE A 289 -18.38 -5.30 1.59
C ILE A 289 -18.78 -4.46 0.37
N HIS A 290 -20.08 -4.25 0.15
CA HIS A 290 -20.60 -3.44 -0.95
C HIS A 290 -20.33 -1.94 -0.74
N LEU A 291 -20.55 -1.45 0.47
CA LEU A 291 -20.36 -0.03 0.84
C LEU A 291 -18.90 0.37 0.96
N ARG A 292 -17.96 -0.58 1.10
CA ARG A 292 -16.52 -0.29 1.15
C ARG A 292 -15.98 -0.15 -0.27
N PRO A 293 -15.76 1.05 -0.80
CA PRO A 293 -15.28 1.21 -2.17
C PRO A 293 -13.94 0.50 -2.35
N ALA A 294 -13.79 -0.25 -3.45
CA ALA A 294 -12.44 -0.47 -3.98
C ALA A 294 -11.93 0.92 -4.39
N GLN A 295 -10.70 1.30 -4.01
CA GLN A 295 -10.12 2.54 -4.53
C GLN A 295 -10.10 2.47 -6.07
N GLY A 296 -11.12 3.06 -6.69
CA GLY A 296 -11.27 3.17 -8.13
C GLY A 296 -10.27 4.18 -8.67
N LYS A 297 -9.82 3.93 -9.89
CA LYS A 297 -9.08 4.86 -10.75
C LYS A 297 -9.57 6.29 -10.53
N ALA A 298 -8.65 7.24 -10.44
CA ALA A 298 -9.00 8.65 -10.56
C ALA A 298 -9.84 8.83 -11.84
N PRO A 299 -11.06 9.40 -11.74
CA PRO A 299 -11.73 9.91 -12.91
C PRO A 299 -10.94 11.13 -13.41
N ASP A 300 -11.07 11.40 -14.71
CA ASP A 300 -10.50 12.52 -15.46
C ASP A 300 -9.17 12.24 -16.18
N TYR A 301 -9.26 11.37 -17.18
CA TYR A 301 -8.54 11.55 -18.44
C TYR A 301 -9.58 11.89 -19.51
N ASN A 302 -9.74 13.18 -19.82
CA ASN A 302 -10.17 13.60 -21.14
C ASN A 302 -8.89 13.95 -21.91
N VAL A 303 -8.53 13.08 -22.85
CA VAL A 303 -7.67 13.41 -23.98
C VAL A 303 -8.47 14.29 -24.93
#